data_AF-H8WXA4-F1
#
_entry.id   AF-H8WXA4-F1
#
_cell.length_a   1.000
_cell.length_b   1.000
_cell.length_c   1.000
_cell.angle_alpha   90.00
_cell.angle_beta   90.00
_cell.angle_gamma   90.00
#
_symmetry.space_group_name_H-M   'P 1'
#
loop_
_entity.id
_entity.type
_entity.pdbx_description
1 polymer ?
#
loop_
_entity_poly.entity_id
_entity_poly.type
_entity_poly.pdbx_seq_one_letter_code
_entity_poly.pdbx_strand_id
1 'polypeptide(L)'
;MSDSESLSLGLVIYSAVKPIFKIYFIIAIGFILAKRNILTVTTCRDISDTIVTAIMPCLIFNNMVSYLKSSDIKNIGIIIFTSCLLFTFGGFSAYGIHLITKSPKRWLGGLISVGIFPNISDLPIAYLQTFAKGGTIFTAAEGNKGVAYVCIFLMGMTLLQFSFGLYRLIQWDFRDELKGDEDLERSSSGATNDTNKSSHAEDDSEEKSTRTTSNDARDAIRAAAHSHDDAADEEAVDSSSDSIYSESSEEKRRRRSTMDEEHQHNEFLRAQSRRQEDSSVSGSASLNRRISRRRRGSDSSATSGPLDLVPPRSNDLRRQQSQNVEDVIHEYSEFDTLKNQELQKSHSRQEQQDEPEPDIVGEEESKFKSFVKKMLQNLRAPTSIALLASIAICMSPPLKALFVTGSFSKHIPNAPDEQPPLSFIIDLVSYVGNASVPLGLLLLGATLARLQVKKMPPGFWKTALLITFTRLVVLPIFGVGVTTGFNNGGWYGDDKLVRFVSVLEFGLPNATSLVYFTAFYTDPTSDEHLQMDCLAICLITQYLILWFTLPFLITFTLKVSMGM
;
A
#
# COMPACT_ATOMS: atom_id res chain seq x y z
N MET A 1 42.63 8.58 30.51
CA MET A 1 42.19 7.19 30.32
C MET A 1 41.56 6.75 31.62
N SER A 2 40.26 6.98 31.76
CA SER A 2 39.45 6.39 32.81
C SER A 2 38.66 5.27 32.14
N ASP A 3 38.79 4.06 32.69
CA ASP A 3 38.12 2.84 32.24
C ASP A 3 36.62 3.10 32.07
N SER A 4 36.17 3.23 30.81
CA SER A 4 34.77 2.95 30.49
C SER A 4 34.59 1.46 30.74
N GLU A 5 33.77 1.08 31.72
CA GLU A 5 33.36 -0.32 31.94
C GLU A 5 32.98 -0.92 30.58
N SER A 6 33.87 -1.72 30.00
CA SER A 6 33.57 -2.41 28.75
C SER A 6 32.42 -3.35 29.05
N LEU A 7 31.26 -3.13 28.44
CA LEU A 7 30.07 -3.92 28.72
C LEU A 7 30.40 -5.40 28.54
N SER A 8 29.90 -6.30 29.38
CA SER A 8 30.15 -7.73 29.13
C SER A 8 29.59 -8.14 27.77
N LEU A 9 30.34 -8.92 26.98
CA LEU A 9 29.86 -9.44 25.69
C LEU A 9 28.53 -10.18 25.85
N GLY A 10 28.36 -10.94 26.93
CA GLY A 10 27.11 -11.64 27.24
C GLY A 10 25.94 -10.69 27.48
N LEU A 11 26.18 -9.53 28.11
CA LEU A 11 25.16 -8.51 28.33
C LEU A 11 24.72 -7.87 27.00
N VAL A 12 25.68 -7.57 26.11
CA VAL A 12 25.38 -6.99 24.79
C VAL A 12 24.59 -7.96 23.94
N ILE A 13 25.02 -9.23 23.86
CA ILE A 13 24.31 -10.28 23.11
C ILE A 13 22.89 -10.44 23.66
N TYR A 14 22.73 -10.56 24.98
CA TYR A 14 21.42 -10.70 25.59
C TYR A 14 20.51 -9.50 25.28
N SER A 15 21.05 -8.28 25.39
CA SER A 15 20.31 -7.04 25.09
C SER A 15 19.92 -6.93 23.62
N ALA A 16 20.76 -7.45 22.71
CA ALA A 16 20.47 -7.47 21.27
C ALA A 16 19.43 -8.53 20.87
N VAL A 17 19.40 -9.67 21.57
CA VAL A 17 18.51 -10.81 21.29
C VAL A 17 17.12 -10.61 21.92
N LYS A 18 17.04 -10.03 23.12
CA LYS A 18 15.77 -9.86 23.86
C LYS A 18 14.65 -9.17 23.04
N PRO A 19 14.90 -8.09 22.27
CA PRO A 19 13.88 -7.47 21.44
C PRO A 19 13.35 -8.38 20.32
N ILE A 20 14.21 -9.24 19.75
CA ILE A 20 13.81 -10.18 18.68
C ILE A 20 12.73 -11.13 19.18
N PHE A 21 12.91 -11.74 20.36
CA PHE A 21 11.90 -12.61 20.94
C PHE A 21 10.56 -11.90 21.05
N LYS A 22 10.54 -10.69 21.63
CA LYS A 22 9.30 -9.91 21.79
C LYS A 22 8.62 -9.63 20.44
N ILE A 23 9.38 -9.20 19.44
CA ILE A 23 8.85 -8.91 18.09
C ILE A 23 8.23 -10.16 17.48
N TYR A 24 8.96 -11.28 17.45
CA TYR A 24 8.48 -12.52 16.82
C TYR A 24 7.33 -13.16 17.58
N PHE A 25 7.25 -13.02 18.91
CA PHE A 25 6.07 -13.46 19.66
C PHE A 25 4.82 -12.66 19.25
N ILE A 26 4.93 -11.34 19.06
CA ILE A 26 3.79 -10.52 18.59
C ILE A 26 3.41 -10.89 17.15
N ILE A 27 4.40 -11.07 16.27
CA ILE A 27 4.18 -11.55 14.89
C ILE A 27 3.49 -12.92 14.90
N ALA A 28 3.91 -13.85 15.76
CA ALA A 28 3.30 -15.17 15.89
C ALA A 28 1.85 -15.08 16.39
N ILE A 29 1.54 -14.18 17.32
CA ILE A 29 0.16 -13.91 17.74
C ILE A 29 -0.66 -13.41 16.54
N GLY A 30 -0.17 -12.42 15.80
CA GLY A 30 -0.84 -11.92 14.59
C GLY A 30 -1.08 -13.02 13.55
N PHE A 31 -0.08 -13.89 13.35
CA PHE A 31 -0.18 -15.05 12.48
C PHE A 31 -1.28 -16.02 12.91
N ILE A 32 -1.33 -16.38 14.20
CA ILE A 32 -2.34 -17.28 14.77
C ILE A 32 -3.74 -16.65 14.66
N LEU A 33 -3.88 -15.36 14.95
CA LEU A 33 -5.16 -14.65 14.85
C LEU A 33 -5.68 -14.59 13.41
N ALA A 34 -4.78 -14.44 12.42
CA ALA A 34 -5.14 -14.52 11.01
C ALA A 34 -5.55 -15.94 10.60
N LYS A 35 -4.81 -16.97 11.03
CA LYS A 35 -5.17 -18.38 10.76
C LYS A 35 -6.49 -18.80 11.39
N ARG A 36 -6.92 -18.15 12.48
CA ARG A 36 -8.22 -18.32 13.12
C ARG A 36 -9.33 -17.44 12.53
N ASN A 37 -9.06 -16.72 11.43
CA ASN A 37 -9.97 -15.76 10.81
C ASN A 37 -10.55 -14.72 11.81
N ILE A 38 -9.77 -14.37 12.84
CA ILE A 38 -10.07 -13.26 13.76
C ILE A 38 -9.58 -11.96 13.14
N LEU A 39 -8.34 -11.96 12.63
CA LEU A 39 -7.82 -10.91 11.77
C LEU A 39 -8.08 -11.30 10.32
N THR A 40 -9.27 -10.99 9.81
CA THR A 40 -9.60 -11.16 8.39
C THR A 40 -8.87 -10.14 7.51
N VAL A 41 -8.83 -10.32 6.19
CA VAL A 41 -8.22 -9.36 5.25
C VAL A 41 -8.88 -7.98 5.41
N THR A 42 -10.22 -7.94 5.46
CA THR A 42 -11.00 -6.73 5.73
C THR A 42 -10.68 -6.10 7.08
N THR A 43 -10.65 -6.88 8.17
CA THR A 43 -10.29 -6.37 9.49
C THR A 43 -8.87 -5.81 9.51
N CYS A 44 -7.92 -6.48 8.84
CA CYS A 44 -6.55 -5.98 8.70
C CYS A 44 -6.50 -4.66 7.93
N ARG A 45 -7.31 -4.51 6.88
CA ARG A 45 -7.46 -3.26 6.13
C ARG A 45 -7.97 -2.15 7.05
N ASP A 46 -9.08 -2.37 7.74
CA ASP A 46 -9.68 -1.37 8.64
C ASP A 46 -8.73 -0.95 9.77
N ILE A 47 -7.97 -1.90 10.34
CA ILE A 47 -6.94 -1.58 11.35
C ILE A 47 -5.79 -0.78 10.72
N SER A 48 -5.28 -1.19 9.55
CA SER A 48 -4.21 -0.48 8.84
C SER A 48 -4.61 0.97 8.54
N ASP A 49 -5.83 1.13 8.05
CA ASP A 49 -6.48 2.40 7.77
C ASP A 49 -6.54 3.29 9.02
N THR A 50 -6.97 2.72 10.15
CA THR A 50 -6.98 3.43 11.44
C THR A 50 -5.56 3.84 11.87
N ILE A 51 -4.56 2.97 11.66
CA ILE A 51 -3.17 3.27 12.00
C ILE A 51 -2.65 4.45 11.19
N VAL A 52 -2.81 4.43 9.87
CA VAL A 52 -2.25 5.47 8.98
C VAL A 52 -2.94 6.81 9.19
N THR A 53 -4.25 6.80 9.43
CA THR A 53 -5.05 8.03 9.55
C THR A 53 -4.94 8.71 10.92
N ALA A 54 -4.87 7.94 12.02
CA ALA A 54 -4.91 8.51 13.36
C ALA A 54 -3.73 8.07 14.25
N ILE A 55 -3.48 6.76 14.37
CA ILE A 55 -2.58 6.24 15.42
C ILE A 55 -1.10 6.57 15.14
N MET A 56 -0.65 6.42 13.89
CA MET A 56 0.73 6.71 13.48
C MET A 56 1.05 8.21 13.53
N PRO A 57 0.19 9.13 13.04
CA PRO A 57 0.32 10.57 13.29
C PRO A 57 0.51 10.92 14.77
N CYS A 58 -0.27 10.31 15.67
CA CYS A 58 -0.12 10.52 17.12
C CYS A 58 1.23 10.03 17.66
N LEU A 59 1.69 8.85 17.22
CA LEU A 59 3.00 8.31 17.61
C LEU A 59 4.14 9.23 17.17
N ILE A 60 4.10 9.72 15.93
CA ILE A 60 5.09 10.64 15.37
C ILE A 60 5.08 11.94 16.18
N PHE A 61 3.90 12.51 16.39
CA PHE A 61 3.77 13.79 17.09
C PHE A 61 4.31 13.74 18.51
N ASN A 62 3.91 12.73 19.28
CA ASN A 62 4.39 12.54 20.64
C ASN A 62 5.92 12.41 20.68
N ASN A 63 6.50 11.49 19.90
CA ASN A 63 7.93 11.21 20.00
C ASN A 63 8.79 12.38 19.51
N MET A 64 8.37 13.06 18.44
CA MET A 64 9.11 14.21 17.92
C MET A 64 9.05 15.40 18.86
N VAL A 65 7.85 15.82 19.29
CA VAL A 65 7.70 17.00 20.14
C VAL A 65 8.32 16.77 21.52
N SER A 66 8.14 15.58 22.10
CA SER A 66 8.66 15.26 23.44
C SER A 66 10.17 15.13 23.48
N TYR A 67 10.78 14.42 22.52
CA TYR A 67 12.19 14.01 22.66
C TYR A 67 13.19 14.75 21.77
N LEU A 68 12.77 15.38 20.66
CA LEU A 68 13.69 16.15 19.81
C LEU A 68 13.89 17.58 20.31
N LYS A 69 15.13 18.05 20.36
CA LYS A 69 15.48 19.43 20.71
C LYS A 69 15.92 20.18 19.46
N SER A 70 15.86 21.51 19.50
CA SER A 70 16.39 22.36 18.41
C SER A 70 17.89 22.15 18.17
N SER A 71 18.64 21.72 19.19
CA SER A 71 20.05 21.32 19.07
C SER A 71 20.27 20.08 18.20
N ASP A 72 19.25 19.24 18.02
CA ASP A 72 19.35 18.00 17.25
C ASP A 72 19.25 18.22 15.74
N ILE A 73 19.15 19.46 15.24
CA ILE A 73 19.01 19.77 13.81
C ILE A 73 20.13 19.15 12.94
N LYS A 74 21.36 19.10 13.47
CA LYS A 74 22.48 18.44 12.80
C LYS A 74 22.20 16.93 12.63
N ASN A 75 21.70 16.29 13.67
CA ASN A 75 21.36 14.86 13.66
C ASN A 75 20.24 14.55 12.66
N ILE A 76 19.23 15.43 12.57
CA ILE A 76 18.15 15.32 11.57
C ILE A 76 18.73 15.37 10.15
N GLY A 77 19.63 16.32 9.86
CA GLY A 77 20.29 16.40 8.56
C GLY A 77 21.11 15.15 8.22
N ILE A 78 21.84 14.60 9.20
CA ILE A 78 22.60 13.35 9.03
C ILE A 78 21.67 12.17 8.74
N ILE A 79 20.54 12.07 9.44
CA ILE A 79 19.54 11.02 9.21
C ILE A 79 18.96 11.10 7.81
N ILE A 80 18.56 12.29 7.34
CA ILE A 80 18.03 12.48 5.99
C ILE A 80 19.08 12.07 4.96
N PHE A 81 20.32 12.51 5.10
CA PHE A 81 21.40 12.11 4.20
C PHE A 81 21.66 10.60 4.20
N THR A 82 21.67 9.99 5.39
CA THR A 82 21.84 8.54 5.55
C THR A 82 20.69 7.76 4.92
N SER A 83 19.45 8.26 5.04
CA SER A 83 18.29 7.65 4.41
C SER A 83 18.42 7.65 2.88
N CYS A 84 18.88 8.75 2.27
CA CYS A 84 19.17 8.81 0.84
C CYS A 84 20.21 7.76 0.42
N LEU A 85 21.28 7.57 1.20
CA LEU A 85 22.28 6.54 0.93
C LEU A 85 21.72 5.12 1.05
N LEU A 86 20.90 4.86 2.07
CA LEU A 86 20.21 3.58 2.26
C LEU A 86 19.35 3.22 1.04
N PHE A 87 18.51 4.16 0.60
CA PHE A 87 17.58 3.93 -0.52
C PHE A 87 18.29 3.81 -1.86
N THR A 88 19.27 4.67 -2.13
CA THR A 88 20.03 4.63 -3.39
C THR A 88 20.86 3.36 -3.51
N PHE A 89 21.64 3.00 -2.48
CA PHE A 89 22.42 1.76 -2.50
C PHE A 89 21.52 0.52 -2.58
N GLY A 90 20.38 0.52 -1.86
CA GLY A 90 19.36 -0.53 -1.95
C GLY A 90 18.84 -0.71 -3.37
N GLY A 91 18.48 0.37 -4.06
CA GLY A 91 18.01 0.34 -5.45
C GLY A 91 19.09 -0.10 -6.44
N PHE A 92 20.31 0.46 -6.34
CA PHE A 92 21.43 0.08 -7.21
C PHE A 92 21.82 -1.39 -7.06
N SER A 93 21.87 -1.88 -5.82
CA SER A 93 22.20 -3.28 -5.55
C SER A 93 21.13 -4.23 -6.09
N ALA A 94 19.84 -3.89 -5.95
CA ALA A 94 18.75 -4.66 -6.56
C ALA A 94 18.80 -4.69 -8.10
N TYR A 95 19.14 -3.56 -8.73
CA TYR A 95 19.37 -3.52 -10.17
C TYR A 95 20.58 -4.38 -10.59
N GLY A 96 21.68 -4.31 -9.86
CA GLY A 96 22.84 -5.18 -10.09
C GLY A 96 22.51 -6.67 -9.98
N ILE A 97 21.68 -7.05 -9.00
CA ILE A 97 21.19 -8.42 -8.85
C ILE A 97 20.38 -8.85 -10.07
N HIS A 98 19.50 -7.99 -10.58
CA HIS A 98 18.74 -8.28 -11.80
C HIS A 98 19.67 -8.67 -12.97
N LEU A 99 20.77 -7.92 -13.15
CA LEU A 99 21.75 -8.19 -14.19
C LEU A 99 22.48 -9.54 -13.99
N ILE A 100 22.83 -9.88 -12.75
CA ILE A 100 23.58 -11.09 -12.39
C ILE A 100 22.69 -12.35 -12.49
N THR A 101 21.51 -12.32 -11.88
CA THR A 101 20.65 -13.51 -11.76
C THR A 101 19.65 -13.65 -12.90
N LYS A 102 19.54 -12.65 -13.79
CA LYS A 102 18.55 -12.60 -14.88
C LYS A 102 17.14 -12.84 -14.35
N SER A 103 16.78 -12.10 -13.29
CA SER A 103 15.43 -12.13 -12.71
C SER A 103 14.36 -11.87 -13.79
N PRO A 104 13.14 -12.41 -13.67
CA PRO A 104 12.08 -12.19 -14.65
C PRO A 104 11.90 -10.70 -14.98
N LYS A 105 11.87 -10.36 -16.28
CA LYS A 105 11.69 -8.97 -16.74
C LYS A 105 10.36 -8.36 -16.30
N ARG A 106 9.37 -9.20 -16.00
CA ARG A 106 8.05 -8.84 -15.45
C ARG A 106 8.08 -8.54 -13.95
N TRP A 107 9.22 -8.65 -13.29
CA TRP A 107 9.38 -8.35 -11.85
C TRP A 107 10.63 -7.51 -11.58
N LEU A 108 10.96 -6.59 -12.49
CA LEU A 108 12.11 -5.69 -12.31
C LEU A 108 11.73 -4.55 -11.35
N GLY A 109 10.52 -4.01 -11.50
CA GLY A 109 10.02 -2.95 -10.65
C GLY A 109 9.92 -3.39 -9.20
N GLY A 110 9.26 -4.52 -8.95
CA GLY A 110 9.12 -5.15 -7.65
C GLY A 110 10.46 -5.53 -7.03
N LEU A 111 11.43 -6.02 -7.81
CA LEU A 111 12.79 -6.30 -7.32
C LEU A 111 13.51 -5.02 -6.86
N ILE A 112 13.41 -3.92 -7.62
CA ILE A 112 14.01 -2.65 -7.20
C ILE A 112 13.26 -2.09 -5.97
N SER A 113 11.94 -2.19 -5.91
CA SER A 113 11.15 -1.79 -4.73
C SER A 113 11.55 -2.57 -3.48
N VAL A 114 11.79 -3.88 -3.61
CA VAL A 114 12.38 -4.71 -2.56
C VAL A 114 13.75 -4.18 -2.11
N GLY A 115 14.59 -3.73 -3.05
CA GLY A 115 15.87 -3.10 -2.73
C GLY A 115 15.73 -1.77 -1.98
N ILE A 116 14.74 -0.95 -2.35
CA ILE A 116 14.62 0.43 -1.87
C ILE A 116 13.90 0.53 -0.53
N PHE A 117 12.90 -0.30 -0.24
CA PHE A 117 11.95 -0.05 0.86
C PHE A 117 12.13 -0.99 2.08
N PRO A 118 12.86 -0.57 3.13
CA PRO A 118 12.88 -1.26 4.43
C PRO A 118 11.54 -1.17 5.16
N ASN A 119 11.33 -2.07 6.11
CA ASN A 119 10.34 -1.89 7.15
C ASN A 119 10.83 -0.89 8.23
N ILE A 120 10.75 0.41 7.94
CA ILE A 120 11.27 1.51 8.80
C ILE A 120 10.35 1.83 9.99
N SER A 121 9.08 1.43 9.98
CA SER A 121 8.15 1.80 11.07
C SER A 121 8.16 0.76 12.20
N ASP A 122 7.61 -0.41 11.98
CA ASP A 122 7.12 -1.23 13.08
C ASP A 122 8.26 -1.97 13.80
N LEU A 123 9.20 -2.51 13.03
CA LEU A 123 10.32 -3.29 13.53
C LEU A 123 11.34 -2.48 14.34
N PRO A 124 11.94 -1.40 13.80
CA PRO A 124 12.97 -0.65 14.53
C PRO A 124 12.40 0.07 15.75
N ILE A 125 11.17 0.58 15.69
CA ILE A 125 10.52 1.19 16.85
C ILE A 125 10.30 0.13 17.95
N ALA A 126 9.74 -1.03 17.62
CA ALA A 126 9.55 -2.11 18.59
C ALA A 126 10.87 -2.61 19.19
N TYR A 127 11.90 -2.70 18.34
CA TYR A 127 13.24 -3.12 18.73
C TYR A 127 13.83 -2.13 19.73
N LEU A 128 13.87 -0.86 19.37
CA LEU A 128 14.48 0.20 20.17
C LEU A 128 13.76 0.43 21.50
N GLN A 129 12.42 0.45 21.50
CA GLN A 129 11.64 0.54 22.72
C GLN A 129 11.92 -0.62 23.69
N THR A 130 12.23 -1.81 23.17
CA THR A 130 12.54 -2.98 24.02
C THR A 130 14.00 -3.00 24.46
N PHE A 131 14.89 -2.58 23.57
CA PHE A 131 16.32 -2.46 23.83
C PHE A 131 16.60 -1.43 24.93
N ALA A 132 15.98 -0.25 24.85
CA ALA A 132 16.17 0.85 25.80
C ALA A 132 15.45 0.67 27.14
N LYS A 133 14.47 -0.25 27.24
CA LYS A 133 13.75 -0.53 28.50
C LYS A 133 14.64 -1.08 29.61
N GLY A 134 15.76 -1.71 29.26
CA GLY A 134 16.69 -2.28 30.23
C GLY A 134 17.54 -1.23 30.97
N GLY A 135 17.68 -0.01 30.42
CA GLY A 135 18.52 1.05 31.00
C GLY A 135 20.01 0.76 31.07
N THR A 136 20.47 -0.40 30.57
CA THR A 136 21.86 -0.87 30.67
C THR A 136 22.78 -0.27 29.62
N ILE A 137 22.27 -0.02 28.41
CA ILE A 137 23.05 0.50 27.27
C ILE A 137 22.54 1.87 26.86
N PHE A 138 21.23 1.98 26.65
CA PHE A 138 20.52 3.25 26.49
C PHE A 138 19.43 3.35 27.54
N THR A 139 19.19 4.56 28.01
CA THR A 139 18.08 4.91 28.88
C THR A 139 16.75 4.87 28.10
N ALA A 140 15.62 4.76 28.81
CA ALA A 140 14.30 4.80 28.17
C ALA A 140 14.06 6.11 27.41
N ALA A 141 14.58 7.24 27.91
CA ALA A 141 14.48 8.54 27.24
C ALA A 141 15.28 8.58 25.94
N GLU A 142 16.49 8.00 25.90
CA GLU A 142 17.27 7.84 24.68
C GLU A 142 16.58 6.88 23.71
N GLY A 143 15.95 5.82 24.20
CA GLY A 143 15.09 4.94 23.39
C GLY A 143 14.00 5.72 22.67
N ASN A 144 13.24 6.54 23.39
CA ASN A 144 12.17 7.33 22.78
C ASN A 144 12.70 8.44 21.86
N LYS A 145 13.86 9.04 22.17
CA LYS A 145 14.58 9.94 21.25
C LYS A 145 14.95 9.23 19.94
N GLY A 146 15.42 7.98 20.03
CA GLY A 146 15.74 7.22 18.83
C GLY A 146 14.47 6.79 18.06
N VAL A 147 13.32 6.59 18.71
CA VAL A 147 12.04 6.41 18.01
C VAL A 147 11.71 7.66 17.19
N ALA A 148 11.97 8.86 17.71
CA ALA A 148 11.81 10.09 16.93
C ALA A 148 12.75 10.16 15.72
N TYR A 149 13.99 9.65 15.85
CA TYR A 149 14.92 9.51 14.72
C TYR A 149 14.40 8.52 13.66
N VAL A 150 13.83 7.38 14.08
CA VAL A 150 13.18 6.42 13.18
C VAL A 150 12.00 7.07 12.44
N CYS A 151 11.18 7.89 13.11
CA CYS A 151 10.10 8.64 12.47
C CYS A 151 10.63 9.59 11.36
N ILE A 152 11.84 10.14 11.50
CA ILE A 152 12.46 10.97 10.44
C ILE A 152 12.89 10.09 9.25
N PHE A 153 13.41 8.88 9.48
CA PHE A 153 13.65 7.91 8.38
C PHE A 153 12.34 7.57 7.65
N LEU A 154 11.25 7.37 8.40
CA LEU A 154 9.90 7.14 7.85
C LEU A 154 9.44 8.32 6.99
N MET A 155 9.76 9.57 7.37
CA MET A 155 9.53 10.75 6.52
C MET A 155 10.22 10.59 5.16
N GLY A 156 11.53 10.30 5.18
CA GLY A 156 12.33 10.16 3.98
C GLY A 156 11.77 9.08 3.05
N MET A 157 11.38 7.94 3.61
CA MET A 157 10.74 6.86 2.86
C MET A 157 9.39 7.29 2.29
N THR A 158 8.52 7.92 3.08
CA THR A 158 7.19 8.35 2.64
C THR A 158 7.26 9.38 1.51
N LEU A 159 8.21 10.33 1.60
CA LEU A 159 8.47 11.31 0.55
C LEU A 159 8.95 10.64 -0.74
N LEU A 160 9.92 9.72 -0.68
CA LEU A 160 10.36 8.98 -1.86
C LEU A 160 9.24 8.13 -2.46
N GLN A 161 8.52 7.41 -1.60
CA GLN A 161 7.50 6.46 -2.02
C GLN A 161 6.34 7.13 -2.73
N PHE A 162 5.81 8.22 -2.18
CA PHE A 162 4.61 8.88 -2.72
C PHE A 162 4.92 10.16 -3.47
N SER A 163 5.72 11.07 -2.91
CA SER A 163 5.98 12.37 -3.53
C SER A 163 6.82 12.26 -4.80
N PHE A 164 7.80 11.35 -4.83
CA PHE A 164 8.57 11.05 -6.03
C PHE A 164 7.97 9.93 -6.90
N GLY A 165 6.81 9.39 -6.53
CA GLY A 165 6.06 8.42 -7.33
C GLY A 165 6.71 7.04 -7.43
N LEU A 166 7.59 6.70 -6.50
CA LEU A 166 8.38 5.46 -6.54
C LEU A 166 7.51 4.20 -6.33
N TYR A 167 6.28 4.34 -5.84
CA TYR A 167 5.25 3.30 -5.87
C TYR A 167 4.91 2.81 -7.29
N ARG A 168 5.00 3.69 -8.31
CA ARG A 168 4.73 3.37 -9.73
C ARG A 168 5.72 2.37 -10.30
N LEU A 169 6.85 2.16 -9.61
CA LEU A 169 7.81 1.16 -9.99
C LEU A 169 7.18 -0.25 -10.02
N ILE A 170 6.27 -0.54 -9.09
CA ILE A 170 5.54 -1.81 -9.05
C ILE A 170 4.53 -1.87 -10.21
N GLN A 171 3.81 -0.78 -10.50
CA GLN A 171 2.89 -0.71 -11.64
C GLN A 171 3.57 -1.08 -12.97
N TRP A 172 4.84 -0.74 -13.13
CA TRP A 172 5.60 -1.03 -14.35
C TRP A 172 5.74 -2.54 -14.64
N ASP A 173 5.64 -3.39 -13.62
CA ASP A 173 5.65 -4.85 -13.78
C ASP A 173 4.34 -5.40 -14.37
N PHE A 174 3.24 -4.65 -14.27
CA PHE A 174 1.90 -5.02 -14.75
C PHE A 174 1.52 -4.36 -16.08
N ARG A 175 2.42 -3.54 -16.66
CA ARG A 175 2.15 -2.75 -17.88
C ARG A 175 1.67 -3.58 -19.08
N ASP A 176 2.15 -4.82 -19.20
CA ASP A 176 1.84 -5.69 -20.34
C ASP A 176 0.45 -6.33 -20.15
N GLU A 177 0.03 -6.55 -18.90
CA GLU A 177 -1.30 -7.08 -18.54
C GLU A 177 -2.38 -6.00 -18.66
N LEU A 178 -2.06 -4.78 -18.26
CA LEU A 178 -2.96 -3.62 -18.38
C LEU A 178 -3.24 -3.22 -19.84
N LYS A 179 -2.38 -3.59 -20.78
CA LYS A 179 -2.53 -3.30 -22.23
C LYS A 179 -3.13 -4.47 -23.04
N GLY A 180 -3.31 -5.63 -22.42
CA GLY A 180 -3.32 -6.94 -23.09
C GLY A 180 -4.49 -7.31 -24.01
N ASP A 181 -5.48 -6.44 -24.29
CA ASP A 181 -6.62 -6.80 -25.15
C ASP A 181 -6.52 -6.28 -26.60
N GLU A 182 -5.64 -5.32 -26.91
CA GLU A 182 -5.55 -4.77 -28.29
C GLU A 182 -5.02 -5.77 -29.33
N ASP A 183 -4.12 -6.68 -28.94
CA ASP A 183 -3.49 -7.61 -29.88
C ASP A 183 -4.43 -8.76 -30.31
N LEU A 184 -5.42 -9.11 -29.47
CA LEU A 184 -6.43 -10.12 -29.76
C LEU A 184 -7.57 -9.56 -30.63
N GLU A 185 -7.97 -8.30 -30.41
CA GLU A 185 -8.96 -7.62 -31.25
C GLU A 185 -8.40 -7.19 -32.62
N ARG A 186 -7.11 -6.80 -32.71
CA ARG A 186 -6.45 -6.54 -34.00
C ARG A 186 -6.29 -7.80 -34.86
N SER A 187 -6.06 -8.95 -34.22
CA SER A 187 -5.92 -10.23 -34.93
C SER A 187 -7.26 -10.79 -35.45
N SER A 188 -8.38 -10.46 -34.81
CA SER A 188 -9.72 -10.89 -35.22
C SER A 188 -10.38 -9.92 -36.22
N SER A 189 -10.03 -8.63 -36.17
CA SER A 189 -10.57 -7.61 -37.07
C SER A 189 -9.80 -7.47 -38.39
N GLY A 190 -8.56 -8.00 -38.47
CA GLY A 190 -7.72 -7.98 -39.68
C GLY A 190 -7.99 -9.09 -40.69
N ALA A 191 -8.91 -10.03 -40.40
CA ALA A 191 -9.13 -11.22 -41.23
C ALA A 191 -10.36 -11.14 -42.16
N THR A 192 -11.09 -10.02 -42.22
CA THR A 192 -12.36 -9.93 -42.97
C THR A 192 -12.39 -8.94 -44.14
N ASN A 193 -11.29 -8.31 -44.53
CA ASN A 193 -11.32 -7.26 -45.56
C ASN A 193 -10.45 -7.47 -46.82
N ASP A 194 -10.00 -8.70 -47.09
CA ASP A 194 -9.32 -9.02 -48.36
C ASP A 194 -10.11 -10.00 -49.22
N THR A 195 -11.30 -9.58 -49.70
CA THR A 195 -11.83 -10.04 -51.01
C THR A 195 -12.96 -9.15 -51.48
N ASN A 196 -12.63 -8.02 -52.11
CA ASN A 196 -13.49 -7.44 -53.15
C ASN A 196 -12.76 -6.32 -53.92
N LYS A 197 -12.07 -6.69 -55.00
CA LYS A 197 -11.94 -5.79 -56.16
C LYS A 197 -11.56 -6.52 -57.46
N SER A 198 -12.30 -6.17 -58.51
CA SER A 198 -12.22 -6.56 -59.93
C SER A 198 -12.83 -7.93 -60.26
N SER A 199 -13.64 -8.12 -61.30
CA SER A 199 -14.09 -7.26 -62.42
C SER A 199 -15.30 -7.91 -63.11
N HIS A 200 -16.17 -7.10 -63.71
CA HIS A 200 -17.21 -7.51 -64.66
C HIS A 200 -16.67 -8.31 -65.85
N ALA A 201 -17.39 -9.36 -66.30
CA ALA A 201 -18.00 -9.49 -67.64
C ALA A 201 -18.39 -10.95 -67.96
N GLU A 202 -19.59 -11.10 -68.53
CA GLU A 202 -19.99 -12.02 -69.61
C GLU A 202 -19.94 -13.57 -69.45
N ASP A 203 -21.17 -14.11 -69.49
CA ASP A 203 -21.68 -15.08 -70.48
C ASP A 203 -21.70 -16.59 -70.21
N ASP A 204 -22.90 -17.10 -70.51
CA ASP A 204 -23.37 -18.41 -70.95
C ASP A 204 -23.05 -19.75 -70.26
N SER A 205 -24.18 -20.46 -70.05
CA SER A 205 -24.44 -21.86 -70.41
C SER A 205 -24.12 -23.03 -69.44
N GLU A 206 -25.22 -23.76 -69.23
CA GLU A 206 -25.37 -25.23 -69.26
C GLU A 206 -25.00 -26.12 -68.06
N GLU A 207 -26.06 -26.83 -67.61
CA GLU A 207 -26.15 -28.27 -67.28
C GLU A 207 -25.26 -28.87 -66.17
N LYS A 208 -25.65 -29.86 -65.36
CA LYS A 208 -26.88 -30.62 -65.08
C LYS A 208 -26.55 -31.57 -63.93
N SER A 209 -27.59 -32.04 -63.23
CA SER A 209 -27.67 -33.39 -62.61
C SER A 209 -26.97 -33.57 -61.24
N THR A 210 -27.55 -34.16 -60.19
CA THR A 210 -28.82 -34.87 -60.02
C THR A 210 -29.11 -35.15 -58.53
N ARG A 211 -30.38 -34.95 -58.14
CA ARG A 211 -31.32 -35.88 -57.44
C ARG A 211 -31.17 -36.25 -55.95
N THR A 212 -32.21 -35.78 -55.22
CA THR A 212 -33.20 -36.50 -54.34
C THR A 212 -32.69 -37.14 -53.04
N THR A 213 -33.36 -36.97 -51.89
CA THR A 213 -34.78 -37.35 -51.64
C THR A 213 -35.47 -36.56 -50.51
N SER A 214 -36.75 -36.23 -50.74
CA SER A 214 -37.95 -36.34 -49.85
C SER A 214 -37.95 -35.70 -48.45
N ASN A 215 -39.04 -35.20 -47.87
CA ASN A 215 -40.37 -34.72 -48.25
C ASN A 215 -41.04 -34.30 -46.91
N ASP A 216 -42.13 -33.53 -47.01
CA ASP A 216 -43.18 -33.29 -46.00
C ASP A 216 -42.81 -32.34 -44.83
N ALA A 217 -43.17 -31.06 -44.82
CA ALA A 217 -44.45 -30.35 -45.02
C ALA A 217 -45.49 -30.55 -43.90
N ARG A 218 -45.76 -29.43 -43.20
CA ARG A 218 -47.05 -29.02 -42.61
C ARG A 218 -47.50 -29.82 -41.39
N ASP A 219 -48.08 -29.28 -40.33
CA ASP A 219 -49.04 -28.19 -40.09
C ASP A 219 -49.24 -28.24 -38.54
N ALA A 220 -49.74 -27.29 -37.76
CA ALA A 220 -50.53 -26.09 -37.98
C ALA A 220 -51.04 -25.60 -36.59
N ILE A 221 -51.52 -24.34 -36.58
CA ILE A 221 -52.70 -23.85 -35.82
C ILE A 221 -52.46 -23.56 -34.32
N ARG A 222 -52.87 -22.42 -33.72
CA ARG A 222 -53.72 -21.27 -34.09
C ARG A 222 -53.44 -20.16 -33.03
N ALA A 223 -53.29 -18.89 -33.41
CA ALA A 223 -54.32 -17.82 -33.41
C ALA A 223 -54.74 -17.35 -32.00
N ALA A 224 -55.08 -16.09 -31.72
CA ALA A 224 -55.06 -14.77 -32.38
C ALA A 224 -55.61 -13.83 -31.28
N ALA A 225 -54.99 -12.69 -30.99
CA ALA A 225 -55.38 -11.33 -31.43
C ALA A 225 -56.44 -10.61 -30.57
N HIS A 226 -56.29 -9.27 -30.59
CA HIS A 226 -57.26 -8.20 -30.25
C HIS A 226 -57.50 -7.86 -28.78
N SER A 227 -57.78 -6.62 -28.34
CA SER A 227 -57.56 -5.21 -28.76
C SER A 227 -58.41 -4.33 -27.80
N HIS A 228 -57.98 -3.10 -27.50
CA HIS A 228 -58.76 -1.91 -27.08
C HIS A 228 -59.69 -1.95 -25.84
N ASP A 229 -59.50 -1.01 -24.88
CA ASP A 229 -60.36 0.19 -24.70
C ASP A 229 -60.04 0.99 -23.41
N ASP A 230 -60.59 2.22 -23.40
CA ASP A 230 -60.28 3.48 -22.70
C ASP A 230 -60.63 3.67 -21.19
N ALA A 231 -60.26 4.88 -20.71
CA ALA A 231 -60.89 5.77 -19.69
C ALA A 231 -60.08 5.94 -18.37
N ALA A 232 -59.40 7.07 -18.13
CA ALA A 232 -59.85 8.44 -17.80
C ALA A 232 -59.91 8.68 -16.27
N ASP A 233 -59.10 9.60 -15.77
CA ASP A 233 -59.55 10.70 -14.89
C ASP A 233 -58.45 11.76 -14.71
N GLU A 234 -58.92 13.02 -14.75
CA GLU A 234 -58.20 14.29 -14.75
C GLU A 234 -57.79 14.76 -13.34
N GLU A 235 -56.86 15.73 -13.31
CA GLU A 235 -56.80 16.97 -12.46
C GLU A 235 -55.32 17.42 -12.43
N ALA A 236 -54.91 18.36 -13.31
CA ALA A 236 -54.74 19.80 -13.06
C ALA A 236 -53.62 20.10 -12.01
N VAL A 237 -52.59 20.91 -12.24
CA VAL A 237 -52.60 22.35 -12.56
C VAL A 237 -51.18 22.81 -12.99
N ASP A 238 -51.14 23.51 -14.14
CA ASP A 238 -50.38 24.71 -14.53
C ASP A 238 -48.85 24.81 -14.33
N SER A 239 -48.15 24.82 -15.48
CA SER A 239 -46.85 25.45 -15.66
C SER A 239 -47.00 26.62 -16.63
N SER A 240 -46.55 27.81 -16.23
CA SER A 240 -46.40 28.95 -17.13
C SER A 240 -44.92 29.39 -17.20
N SER A 241 -44.35 29.12 -18.38
CA SER A 241 -43.64 30.05 -19.27
C SER A 241 -42.33 30.73 -18.85
N ASP A 242 -41.43 30.65 -19.85
CA ASP A 242 -40.44 31.64 -20.29
C ASP A 242 -39.26 31.95 -19.37
N SER A 243 -38.07 32.29 -19.85
CA SER A 243 -37.33 32.18 -21.10
C SER A 243 -35.94 32.77 -20.72
N ILE A 244 -34.88 32.41 -21.45
CA ILE A 244 -33.76 33.29 -21.86
C ILE A 244 -32.47 32.48 -22.03
N TYR A 245 -31.96 32.62 -23.24
CA TYR A 245 -30.77 32.06 -23.83
C TYR A 245 -29.46 32.63 -23.24
N SER A 246 -28.40 31.83 -23.44
CA SER A 246 -27.02 32.25 -23.67
C SER A 246 -26.16 32.63 -22.46
N GLU A 247 -25.47 31.63 -21.90
CA GLU A 247 -24.00 31.64 -21.71
C GLU A 247 -23.56 30.22 -21.27
N SER A 248 -22.30 29.83 -21.56
CA SER A 248 -21.60 28.60 -21.12
C SER A 248 -21.21 27.53 -22.17
N SER A 249 -21.10 27.88 -23.45
CA SER A 249 -20.36 27.02 -24.41
C SER A 249 -18.83 27.01 -24.17
N GLU A 250 -18.30 27.92 -23.34
CA GLU A 250 -16.88 27.93 -22.92
C GLU A 250 -16.62 27.19 -21.59
N GLU A 251 -17.65 26.96 -20.78
CA GLU A 251 -17.49 26.33 -19.45
C GLU A 251 -17.46 24.79 -19.51
N LYS A 252 -18.02 24.20 -20.58
CA LYS A 252 -17.93 22.76 -20.86
C LYS A 252 -16.57 22.33 -21.44
N ARG A 253 -15.81 23.23 -22.08
CA ARG A 253 -14.54 22.89 -22.73
C ARG A 253 -13.34 22.95 -21.77
N ARG A 254 -13.41 23.77 -20.71
CA ARG A 254 -12.40 23.80 -19.62
C ARG A 254 -12.48 22.62 -18.64
N ARG A 255 -13.57 21.85 -18.64
CA ARG A 255 -13.73 20.67 -17.77
C ARG A 255 -13.14 19.38 -18.34
N ARG A 256 -12.55 19.40 -19.55
CA ARG A 256 -12.11 18.19 -20.27
C ARG A 256 -10.60 17.96 -20.36
N SER A 257 -9.77 18.74 -19.65
CA SER A 257 -8.31 18.55 -19.64
C SER A 257 -7.67 18.40 -18.26
N THR A 258 -8.46 18.20 -17.19
CA THR A 258 -7.93 18.02 -15.84
C THR A 258 -8.67 16.91 -15.11
N MET A 259 -8.50 15.67 -15.55
CA MET A 259 -9.14 14.55 -14.88
C MET A 259 -8.40 13.23 -15.16
N ASP A 260 -7.11 13.12 -14.79
CA ASP A 260 -6.41 11.86 -15.09
C ASP A 260 -5.27 11.41 -14.16
N GLU A 261 -4.88 12.18 -13.14
CA GLU A 261 -3.86 11.71 -12.18
C GLU A 261 -4.14 12.11 -10.73
N GLU A 262 -5.31 12.70 -10.48
CA GLU A 262 -5.81 13.03 -9.14
C GLU A 262 -6.54 11.83 -8.50
N HIS A 263 -6.74 10.74 -9.26
CA HIS A 263 -7.62 9.63 -8.87
C HIS A 263 -6.93 8.54 -8.04
N GLN A 264 -5.66 8.18 -8.27
CA GLN A 264 -5.04 6.99 -7.63
C GLN A 264 -4.61 7.18 -6.16
N HIS A 265 -4.03 8.33 -5.79
CA HIS A 265 -3.64 8.61 -4.39
C HIS A 265 -4.86 8.99 -3.53
N ASN A 266 -5.79 9.76 -4.11
CA ASN A 266 -7.03 10.10 -3.44
C ASN A 266 -8.03 8.94 -3.45
N GLU A 267 -8.03 7.96 -4.36
CA GLU A 267 -8.84 6.72 -4.19
C GLU A 267 -8.30 5.85 -3.07
N PHE A 268 -6.98 5.65 -3.02
CA PHE A 268 -6.34 4.90 -1.94
C PHE A 268 -6.73 5.46 -0.55
N LEU A 269 -6.90 6.78 -0.42
CA LEU A 269 -7.36 7.44 0.82
C LEU A 269 -8.88 7.76 0.87
N ARG A 270 -9.60 7.87 -0.25
CA ARG A 270 -11.08 8.10 -0.31
C ARG A 270 -11.91 6.83 -0.20
N ALA A 271 -11.37 5.68 -0.58
CA ALA A 271 -11.98 4.38 -0.27
C ALA A 271 -12.18 4.19 1.25
N GLN A 272 -11.37 4.89 2.06
CA GLN A 272 -11.44 4.93 3.51
C GLN A 272 -12.47 5.95 4.07
N SER A 273 -12.86 6.97 3.30
CA SER A 273 -13.82 8.01 3.74
C SER A 273 -15.22 7.89 3.14
N ARG A 274 -15.40 7.21 1.99
CA ARG A 274 -16.74 7.03 1.36
C ARG A 274 -17.62 5.94 1.97
N ARG A 275 -17.10 5.04 2.81
CA ARG A 275 -17.94 4.03 3.49
C ARG A 275 -18.78 4.57 4.65
N GLN A 276 -18.63 5.85 5.02
CA GLN A 276 -19.40 6.46 6.12
C GLN A 276 -20.67 7.20 5.64
N GLU A 277 -20.88 7.37 4.33
CA GLU A 277 -22.10 8.01 3.77
C GLU A 277 -23.05 7.02 3.09
N ASP A 278 -22.55 5.93 2.49
CA ASP A 278 -23.39 4.95 1.76
C ASP A 278 -24.10 3.91 2.64
N SER A 279 -23.94 3.96 3.98
CA SER A 279 -24.75 3.13 4.88
C SER A 279 -26.14 3.70 5.19
N SER A 280 -26.58 4.76 4.51
CA SER A 280 -27.88 5.39 4.78
C SER A 280 -28.90 5.34 3.64
N VAL A 281 -28.53 5.03 2.39
CA VAL A 281 -29.51 4.92 1.30
C VAL A 281 -29.06 3.89 0.26
N SER A 282 -29.57 2.67 0.35
CA SER A 282 -30.28 1.98 -0.74
C SER A 282 -30.40 0.49 -0.41
N GLY A 283 -31.57 0.13 0.11
CA GLY A 283 -32.01 -1.24 0.20
C GLY A 283 -32.60 -1.72 -1.13
N SER A 284 -32.51 -3.03 -1.31
CA SER A 284 -33.18 -3.85 -2.33
C SER A 284 -32.61 -3.79 -3.75
N ALA A 285 -31.89 -4.85 -4.12
CA ALA A 285 -32.04 -5.49 -5.42
C ALA A 285 -31.58 -6.95 -5.33
N SER A 286 -32.53 -7.83 -5.59
CA SER A 286 -32.48 -9.29 -5.60
C SER A 286 -31.41 -9.86 -6.54
N LEU A 287 -30.60 -10.80 -6.05
CA LEU A 287 -29.82 -11.71 -6.90
C LEU A 287 -30.19 -13.17 -6.61
N ASN A 288 -30.98 -13.68 -7.56
CA ASN A 288 -31.57 -14.99 -7.64
C ASN A 288 -30.48 -16.02 -7.99
N ARG A 289 -30.00 -16.81 -7.03
CA ARG A 289 -29.07 -17.92 -7.32
C ARG A 289 -29.83 -19.25 -7.20
N ARG A 290 -30.17 -19.82 -8.36
CA ARG A 290 -30.76 -21.17 -8.50
C ARG A 290 -29.77 -22.21 -7.97
N ILE A 291 -30.09 -22.83 -6.83
CA ILE A 291 -29.44 -24.06 -6.38
C ILE A 291 -30.35 -25.22 -6.72
N SER A 292 -29.78 -26.17 -7.48
CA SER A 292 -30.35 -27.42 -7.94
C SER A 292 -30.94 -28.26 -6.80
N ARG A 293 -32.26 -28.50 -6.88
CA ARG A 293 -33.02 -29.40 -6.00
C ARG A 293 -32.60 -30.85 -6.19
N ARG A 294 -32.13 -31.50 -5.13
CA ARG A 294 -32.17 -32.98 -4.98
C ARG A 294 -33.30 -33.32 -3.99
N ARG A 295 -34.31 -34.06 -4.46
CA ARG A 295 -35.47 -34.54 -3.70
C ARG A 295 -35.16 -35.86 -2.97
N ARG A 296 -35.57 -35.96 -1.69
CA ARG A 296 -36.17 -37.11 -0.98
C ARG A 296 -36.46 -36.65 0.46
N GLY A 297 -37.71 -36.36 0.85
CA GLY A 297 -38.70 -37.29 1.46
C GLY A 297 -38.43 -37.42 2.97
N SER A 298 -39.32 -37.25 3.96
CA SER A 298 -40.77 -37.11 4.10
C SER A 298 -41.05 -36.72 5.58
N ASP A 299 -42.19 -36.05 5.85
CA ASP A 299 -42.95 -35.97 7.13
C ASP A 299 -42.24 -35.41 8.39
N SER A 300 -42.83 -34.69 9.35
CA SER A 300 -44.12 -34.01 9.54
C SER A 300 -44.04 -33.28 10.90
N SER A 301 -44.71 -32.13 11.01
CA SER A 301 -45.34 -31.56 12.22
C SER A 301 -44.52 -30.90 13.36
N ALA A 302 -45.12 -29.80 13.83
CA ALA A 302 -45.08 -29.21 15.17
C ALA A 302 -44.06 -28.09 15.49
N THR A 303 -44.49 -26.87 15.20
CA THR A 303 -44.64 -25.75 16.16
C THR A 303 -43.66 -25.65 17.33
N SER A 304 -42.75 -24.68 17.25
CA SER A 304 -42.52 -23.64 18.26
C SER A 304 -41.36 -22.79 17.77
N GLY A 305 -41.58 -21.49 17.56
CA GLY A 305 -40.49 -20.59 17.19
C GLY A 305 -39.50 -20.46 18.34
N PRO A 306 -38.20 -20.39 18.02
CA PRO A 306 -37.30 -19.50 18.72
C PRO A 306 -36.78 -18.46 17.73
N LEU A 307 -36.45 -17.27 18.25
CA LEU A 307 -35.63 -16.26 17.58
C LEU A 307 -34.62 -16.95 16.65
N ASP A 308 -34.73 -16.70 15.33
CA ASP A 308 -33.65 -16.99 14.40
C ASP A 308 -32.45 -16.18 14.87
N LEU A 309 -31.65 -16.79 15.74
CA LEU A 309 -30.28 -16.41 16.01
C LEU A 309 -29.58 -16.55 14.66
N VAL A 310 -29.63 -15.47 13.87
CA VAL A 310 -28.67 -15.26 12.79
C VAL A 310 -27.32 -15.53 13.44
N PRO A 311 -26.60 -16.61 13.05
CA PRO A 311 -25.29 -16.86 13.61
C PRO A 311 -24.51 -15.57 13.40
N PRO A 312 -23.82 -15.02 14.42
CA PRO A 312 -23.04 -13.83 14.19
C PRO A 312 -22.08 -14.17 13.04
N ARG A 313 -22.10 -13.39 11.95
CA ARG A 313 -21.28 -13.62 10.74
C ARG A 313 -19.82 -13.95 11.07
N SER A 314 -19.31 -13.47 12.21
CA SER A 314 -17.98 -13.79 12.76
C SER A 314 -17.77 -15.25 13.20
N ASN A 315 -18.79 -15.95 13.71
CA ASN A 315 -18.67 -17.36 14.08
C ASN A 315 -18.57 -18.26 12.84
N ASP A 316 -19.22 -17.88 11.74
CA ASP A 316 -19.11 -18.61 10.47
C ASP A 316 -17.74 -18.39 9.82
N LEU A 317 -17.23 -17.15 9.82
CA LEU A 317 -15.87 -16.84 9.32
C LEU A 317 -14.77 -17.60 10.09
N ARG A 318 -14.90 -17.75 11.42
CA ARG A 318 -13.95 -18.51 12.25
C ARG A 318 -13.90 -20.00 11.94
N ARG A 319 -14.96 -20.55 11.33
CA ARG A 319 -15.05 -21.96 10.93
C ARG A 319 -14.66 -22.20 9.47
N GLN A 320 -14.53 -21.14 8.68
CA GLN A 320 -14.07 -21.20 7.29
C GLN A 320 -12.56 -21.43 7.21
N GLN A 321 -12.09 -21.81 6.02
CA GLN A 321 -10.66 -21.94 5.74
C GLN A 321 -9.93 -20.62 5.98
N SER A 322 -8.69 -20.68 6.46
CA SER A 322 -7.90 -19.47 6.66
C SER A 322 -7.69 -18.73 5.35
N GLN A 323 -7.87 -17.41 5.37
CA GLN A 323 -7.65 -16.58 4.19
C GLN A 323 -6.20 -16.64 3.68
N ASN A 324 -6.02 -16.47 2.37
CA ASN A 324 -4.73 -16.55 1.68
C ASN A 324 -4.43 -15.29 0.86
N VAL A 325 -3.40 -15.36 0.01
CA VAL A 325 -2.99 -14.24 -0.84
C VAL A 325 -4.06 -13.85 -1.87
N GLU A 326 -4.91 -14.79 -2.30
CA GLU A 326 -6.00 -14.53 -3.23
C GLU A 326 -7.05 -13.61 -2.60
N ASP A 327 -7.40 -13.87 -1.34
CA ASP A 327 -8.32 -13.01 -0.59
C ASP A 327 -7.74 -11.60 -0.41
N VAL A 328 -6.40 -11.47 -0.34
CA VAL A 328 -5.73 -10.16 -0.29
C VAL A 328 -5.83 -9.47 -1.65
N ILE A 329 -5.61 -10.17 -2.75
CA ILE A 329 -5.72 -9.61 -4.11
C ILE A 329 -7.16 -9.15 -4.35
N HIS A 330 -8.16 -9.99 -4.03
CA HIS A 330 -9.57 -9.65 -4.25
C HIS A 330 -10.04 -8.45 -3.40
N GLU A 331 -9.46 -8.22 -2.23
CA GLU A 331 -9.83 -7.07 -1.38
C GLU A 331 -9.12 -5.77 -1.80
N TYR A 332 -7.89 -5.86 -2.30
CA TYR A 332 -7.04 -4.69 -2.57
C TYR A 332 -6.87 -4.33 -4.05
N SER A 333 -7.17 -5.25 -4.98
CA SER A 333 -6.94 -5.03 -6.41
C SER A 333 -7.86 -3.96 -6.99
N GLU A 334 -7.26 -3.03 -7.73
CA GLU A 334 -7.95 -2.05 -8.58
C GLU A 334 -7.62 -2.30 -10.06
N PHE A 335 -7.25 -3.54 -10.40
CA PHE A 335 -6.81 -3.90 -11.74
C PHE A 335 -7.83 -3.53 -12.82
N ASP A 336 -9.12 -3.85 -12.61
CA ASP A 336 -10.18 -3.55 -13.58
C ASP A 336 -10.34 -2.04 -13.82
N THR A 337 -10.30 -1.25 -12.74
CA THR A 337 -10.37 0.22 -12.81
C THR A 337 -9.19 0.78 -13.62
N LEU A 338 -7.98 0.27 -13.38
CA LEU A 338 -6.76 0.69 -14.07
C LEU A 338 -6.74 0.27 -15.54
N LYS A 339 -7.20 -0.95 -15.83
CA LYS A 339 -7.31 -1.47 -17.20
C LYS A 339 -8.30 -0.64 -18.01
N ASN A 340 -9.47 -0.34 -17.44
CA ASN A 340 -10.47 0.52 -18.08
C ASN A 340 -9.94 1.93 -18.37
N GLN A 341 -9.14 2.52 -17.47
CA GLN A 341 -8.51 3.82 -17.70
C GLN A 341 -7.49 3.78 -18.84
N GLU A 342 -6.68 2.72 -18.94
CA GLU A 342 -5.70 2.58 -20.01
C GLU A 342 -6.38 2.37 -21.38
N LEU A 343 -7.46 1.59 -21.42
CA LEU A 343 -8.30 1.41 -22.62
C LEU A 343 -8.93 2.74 -23.08
N GLN A 344 -9.45 3.55 -22.15
CA GLN A 344 -9.97 4.87 -22.50
C GLN A 344 -8.89 5.80 -23.08
N LYS A 345 -7.67 5.75 -22.54
CA LYS A 345 -6.53 6.53 -23.04
C LYS A 345 -6.07 6.08 -24.42
N SER A 346 -6.12 4.79 -24.72
CA SER A 346 -5.78 4.30 -26.06
C SER A 346 -6.85 4.65 -27.09
N HIS A 347 -8.13 4.52 -26.76
CA HIS A 347 -9.23 4.99 -27.62
C HIS A 347 -9.13 6.49 -27.93
N SER A 348 -8.86 7.32 -26.91
CA SER A 348 -8.67 8.77 -27.08
C SER A 348 -7.52 9.12 -28.03
N ARG A 349 -6.44 8.32 -28.03
CA ARG A 349 -5.29 8.49 -28.94
C ARG A 349 -5.59 8.05 -30.38
N GLN A 350 -6.44 7.04 -30.56
CA GLN A 350 -6.86 6.59 -31.89
C GLN A 350 -7.82 7.59 -32.53
N GLU A 351 -8.80 8.11 -31.78
CA GLU A 351 -9.74 9.12 -32.30
C GLU A 351 -9.05 10.43 -32.73
N GLN A 352 -7.92 10.79 -32.11
CA GLN A 352 -7.12 11.96 -32.50
C GLN A 352 -6.29 11.76 -33.79
N GLN A 353 -6.11 10.52 -34.28
CA GLN A 353 -5.36 10.26 -35.51
C GLN A 353 -6.22 10.29 -36.79
N ASP A 354 -7.55 10.22 -36.66
CA ASP A 354 -8.47 10.11 -37.80
C ASP A 354 -9.19 11.42 -38.20
N GLU A 355 -9.05 12.54 -37.45
CA GLU A 355 -9.55 13.87 -37.84
C GLU A 355 -8.42 14.90 -38.08
N PRO A 356 -8.52 15.77 -39.11
CA PRO A 356 -7.59 16.89 -39.28
C PRO A 356 -7.84 17.95 -38.19
N GLU A 357 -6.89 18.08 -37.25
CA GLU A 357 -6.95 19.00 -36.11
C GLU A 357 -7.08 20.48 -36.52
N PRO A 358 -7.99 21.27 -35.91
CA PRO A 358 -7.79 22.70 -35.77
C PRO A 358 -6.79 22.96 -34.63
N ASP A 359 -5.79 23.81 -34.89
CA ASP A 359 -4.77 24.27 -33.92
C ASP A 359 -5.41 24.86 -32.65
N ILE A 360 -5.61 24.03 -31.63
CA ILE A 360 -5.87 24.49 -30.27
C ILE A 360 -4.56 24.39 -29.52
N VAL A 361 -3.91 25.55 -29.35
CA VAL A 361 -2.78 25.76 -28.44
C VAL A 361 -3.29 25.50 -27.01
N GLY A 362 -3.32 24.23 -26.61
CA GLY A 362 -3.45 23.84 -25.23
C GLY A 362 -2.15 24.21 -24.53
N GLU A 363 -2.22 25.02 -23.48
CA GLU A 363 -1.09 25.22 -22.58
C GLU A 363 -0.62 23.85 -22.08
N GLU A 364 0.49 23.34 -22.62
CA GLU A 364 1.20 22.20 -22.05
C GLU A 364 1.58 22.61 -20.62
N GLU A 365 0.79 22.17 -19.65
CA GLU A 365 1.11 22.36 -18.25
C GLU A 365 2.51 21.75 -18.03
N SER A 366 3.50 22.60 -17.74
CA SER A 366 4.90 22.15 -17.60
C SER A 366 4.95 20.92 -16.71
N LYS A 367 5.58 19.83 -17.16
CA LYS A 367 5.71 18.56 -16.41
C LYS A 367 6.19 18.79 -14.97
N PHE A 368 6.97 19.86 -14.75
CA PHE A 368 7.40 20.32 -13.44
C PHE A 368 6.25 20.87 -12.57
N LYS A 369 5.35 21.69 -13.12
CA LYS A 369 4.17 22.20 -12.38
C LYS A 369 3.23 21.06 -11.97
N SER A 370 2.94 20.12 -12.87
CA SER A 370 2.15 18.92 -12.55
C SER A 370 2.83 18.05 -11.48
N PHE A 371 4.15 17.88 -11.57
CA PHE A 371 4.94 17.19 -10.54
C PHE A 371 4.88 17.89 -9.18
N VAL A 372 5.08 19.22 -9.13
CA VAL A 372 5.01 20.00 -7.88
C VAL A 372 3.61 19.98 -7.27
N LYS A 373 2.56 20.05 -8.11
CA LYS A 373 1.17 19.94 -7.66
C LYS A 373 0.90 18.58 -7.00
N LYS A 374 1.35 17.48 -7.62
CA LYS A 374 1.26 16.12 -7.04
C LYS A 374 2.05 15.99 -5.75
N MET A 375 3.27 16.53 -5.73
CA MET A 375 4.11 16.55 -4.54
C MET A 375 3.39 17.24 -3.37
N LEU A 376 2.79 18.41 -3.62
CA LEU A 376 2.08 19.20 -2.61
C LEU A 376 0.78 18.53 -2.14
N GLN A 377 0.07 17.82 -3.02
CA GLN A 377 -1.10 17.02 -2.64
C GLN A 377 -0.68 15.86 -1.72
N ASN A 378 0.40 15.15 -2.03
CA ASN A 378 0.90 14.03 -1.22
C ASN A 378 1.43 14.50 0.16
N LEU A 379 1.87 15.75 0.28
CA LEU A 379 2.23 16.36 1.56
C LEU A 379 1.00 16.60 2.48
N ARG A 380 -0.22 16.54 1.96
CA ARG A 380 -1.46 16.66 2.76
C ARG A 380 -1.88 15.34 3.43
N ALA A 381 -1.16 14.24 3.23
CA ALA A 381 -1.44 13.00 3.94
C ALA A 381 -1.30 13.21 5.47
N PRO A 382 -2.14 12.59 6.31
CA PRO A 382 -2.15 12.81 7.76
C PRO A 382 -0.78 12.61 8.42
N THR A 383 -0.07 11.55 8.02
CA THR A 383 1.28 11.25 8.51
C THR A 383 2.28 12.34 8.12
N SER A 384 2.24 12.83 6.88
CA SER A 384 3.12 13.90 6.38
C SER A 384 2.87 15.22 7.11
N ILE A 385 1.60 15.60 7.30
CA ILE A 385 1.22 16.81 8.03
C ILE A 385 1.69 16.74 9.48
N ALA A 386 1.42 15.63 10.17
CA ALA A 386 1.82 15.45 11.56
C ALA A 386 3.34 15.61 11.71
N LEU A 387 4.10 15.00 10.79
CA LEU A 387 5.56 15.05 10.82
C LEU A 387 6.10 16.47 10.56
N LEU A 388 5.59 17.17 9.55
CA LEU A 388 5.96 18.57 9.27
C LEU A 388 5.59 19.49 10.43
N ALA A 389 4.39 19.35 10.99
CA ALA A 389 3.94 20.11 12.15
C ALA A 389 4.83 19.85 13.37
N SER A 390 5.19 18.59 13.63
CA SER A 390 6.07 18.23 14.73
C SER A 390 7.48 18.79 14.58
N ILE A 391 8.06 18.77 13.38
CA ILE A 391 9.36 19.42 13.11
C ILE A 391 9.25 20.92 13.36
N ALA A 392 8.22 21.58 12.84
CA ALA A 392 8.03 23.03 13.02
C ALA A 392 7.91 23.39 14.52
N ILE A 393 7.16 22.61 15.29
CA ILE A 393 6.99 22.82 16.73
C ILE A 393 8.31 22.56 17.48
N CYS A 394 9.02 21.46 17.21
CA CYS A 394 10.23 21.12 17.97
C CYS A 394 11.43 22.04 17.64
N MET A 395 11.46 22.61 16.43
CA MET A 395 12.48 23.59 16.03
C MET A 395 12.22 24.99 16.59
N SER A 396 11.01 25.26 17.09
CA SER A 396 10.64 26.52 17.73
C SER A 396 10.53 26.34 19.25
N PRO A 397 11.56 26.72 20.03
CA PRO A 397 11.53 26.65 21.50
C PRO A 397 10.27 27.24 22.16
N PRO A 398 9.71 28.40 21.75
CA PRO A 398 8.49 28.91 22.35
C PRO A 398 7.26 28.05 22.06
N LEU A 399 7.12 27.51 20.84
CA LEU A 399 6.00 26.63 20.50
C LEU A 399 6.10 25.30 21.24
N LYS A 400 7.30 24.72 21.32
CA LYS A 400 7.53 23.47 22.06
C LYS A 400 7.21 23.61 23.56
N ALA A 401 7.49 24.76 24.15
CA ALA A 401 7.24 25.01 25.57
C ALA A 401 5.76 24.94 25.98
N LEU A 402 4.83 25.04 25.03
CA LEU A 402 3.40 24.82 25.27
C LEU A 402 3.06 23.36 25.56
N PHE A 403 3.82 22.43 24.98
CA PHE A 403 3.54 21.00 25.05
C PHE A 403 4.38 20.28 26.11
N VAL A 404 5.63 20.70 26.27
CA VAL A 404 6.62 19.98 27.09
C VAL A 404 7.49 20.97 27.85
N THR A 405 7.86 20.60 29.08
CA THR A 405 8.73 21.41 29.92
C THR A 405 10.13 21.52 29.31
N GLY A 406 10.65 22.73 29.18
CA GLY A 406 11.95 23.01 28.58
C GLY A 406 12.58 24.30 29.08
N SER A 407 13.77 24.62 28.57
CA SER A 407 14.51 25.83 28.98
C SER A 407 13.72 27.13 28.76
N PHE A 408 12.81 27.15 27.78
CA PHE A 408 11.96 28.30 27.48
C PHE A 408 10.66 28.35 28.31
N SER A 409 10.28 27.28 29.00
CA SER A 409 9.05 27.22 29.82
C SER A 409 9.03 28.22 30.98
N LYS A 410 10.16 28.86 31.32
CA LYS A 410 10.19 29.96 32.30
C LYS A 410 9.42 31.21 31.85
N HIS A 411 9.17 31.37 30.54
CA HIS A 411 8.50 32.54 29.97
C HIS A 411 7.00 32.33 29.73
N ILE A 412 6.50 31.10 29.87
CA ILE A 412 5.08 30.77 29.68
C ILE A 412 4.57 30.20 31.01
N PRO A 413 3.52 30.77 31.62
CA PRO A 413 2.98 30.21 32.85
C PRO A 413 2.42 28.80 32.61
N ASN A 414 2.68 27.91 33.55
CA ASN A 414 2.07 26.58 33.55
C ASN A 414 0.55 26.68 33.78
N ALA A 415 -0.16 25.64 33.37
CA ALA A 415 -1.57 25.45 33.67
C ALA A 415 -1.79 25.18 35.18
N PRO A 416 -3.05 25.22 35.66
CA PRO A 416 -3.37 25.05 37.09
C PRO A 416 -2.93 23.72 37.72
N ASP A 417 -2.56 22.73 36.91
CA ASP A 417 -2.03 21.41 37.28
C ASP A 417 -0.49 21.36 37.31
N GLU A 418 0.17 22.52 37.24
CA GLU A 418 1.63 22.70 37.17
C GLU A 418 2.27 22.16 35.89
N GLN A 419 1.49 21.79 34.86
CA GLN A 419 1.99 21.27 33.59
C GLN A 419 1.99 22.34 32.47
N PRO A 420 2.69 22.10 31.35
CA PRO A 420 2.59 22.95 30.16
C PRO A 420 1.13 23.08 29.68
N PRO A 421 0.71 24.25 29.16
CA PRO A 421 -0.69 24.50 28.80
C PRO A 421 -1.35 23.48 27.85
N LEU A 422 -0.56 22.84 26.99
CA LEU A 422 -1.00 21.84 26.01
C LEU A 422 -0.47 20.42 26.34
N SER A 423 -0.09 20.15 27.59
CA SER A 423 0.38 18.82 28.01
C SER A 423 -0.67 17.73 27.76
N PHE A 424 -1.96 18.04 27.92
CA PHE A 424 -3.07 17.12 27.65
C PHE A 424 -3.07 16.59 26.20
N ILE A 425 -2.55 17.36 25.23
CA ILE A 425 -2.40 16.91 23.84
C ILE A 425 -1.32 15.83 23.77
N ILE A 426 -0.20 16.03 24.46
CA ILE A 426 0.88 15.03 24.54
C ILE A 426 0.38 13.76 25.23
N ASP A 427 -0.40 13.88 26.30
CA ASP A 427 -0.98 12.72 26.97
C ASP A 427 -1.92 11.93 26.05
N LEU A 428 -2.82 12.64 25.34
CA LEU A 428 -3.72 12.04 24.36
C LEU A 428 -2.95 11.32 23.24
N VAL A 429 -2.02 12.02 22.58
CA VAL A 429 -1.30 11.46 21.43
C VAL A 429 -0.31 10.36 21.84
N SER A 430 0.22 10.41 23.06
CA SER A 430 1.04 9.34 23.64
C SER A 430 0.21 8.09 23.87
N TYR A 431 -0.96 8.24 24.50
CA TYR A 431 -1.85 7.12 24.81
C TYR A 431 -2.33 6.41 23.54
N VAL A 432 -2.79 7.16 22.54
CA VAL A 432 -3.21 6.61 21.24
C VAL A 432 -2.00 6.05 20.50
N GLY A 433 -0.90 6.81 20.39
CA GLY A 433 0.28 6.44 19.62
C GLY A 433 0.92 5.13 20.09
N ASN A 434 0.88 4.82 21.39
CA ASN A 434 1.42 3.57 21.95
C ASN A 434 0.78 2.29 21.37
N ALA A 435 -0.42 2.39 20.77
CA ALA A 435 -1.07 1.27 20.09
C ALA A 435 -0.48 0.99 18.69
N SER A 436 0.20 1.94 18.06
CA SER A 436 0.69 1.82 16.67
C SER A 436 1.63 0.64 16.49
N VAL A 437 2.64 0.53 17.35
CA VAL A 437 3.68 -0.51 17.26
C VAL A 437 3.13 -1.94 17.43
N PRO A 438 2.36 -2.27 18.48
CA PRO A 438 1.79 -3.61 18.63
C PRO A 438 0.80 -3.96 17.51
N LEU A 439 -0.04 -3.00 17.07
CA LEU A 439 -0.97 -3.25 15.96
C LEU A 439 -0.23 -3.48 14.65
N GLY A 440 0.81 -2.69 14.34
CA GLY A 440 1.66 -2.87 13.16
C GLY A 440 2.32 -4.26 13.13
N LEU A 441 2.86 -4.74 14.26
CA LEU A 441 3.43 -6.08 14.35
C LEU A 441 2.39 -7.21 14.24
N LEU A 442 1.16 -7.01 14.74
CA LEU A 442 0.07 -7.96 14.55
C LEU A 442 -0.35 -8.04 13.08
N LEU A 443 -0.47 -6.89 12.40
CA LEU A 443 -0.74 -6.82 10.96
C LEU A 443 0.36 -7.49 10.16
N LEU A 444 1.63 -7.24 10.50
CA LEU A 444 2.78 -7.91 9.92
C LEU A 444 2.66 -9.44 10.01
N GLY A 445 2.33 -9.97 11.20
CA GLY A 445 2.07 -11.40 11.39
C GLY A 445 0.90 -11.93 10.57
N ALA A 446 -0.18 -11.16 10.47
CA ALA A 446 -1.35 -11.51 9.67
C ALA A 446 -1.02 -11.53 8.17
N THR A 447 -0.23 -10.57 7.66
CA THR A 447 0.24 -10.56 6.26
C THR A 447 1.08 -11.80 5.98
N LEU A 448 2.05 -12.13 6.84
CA LEU A 448 2.90 -13.32 6.68
C LEU A 448 2.08 -14.63 6.69
N ALA A 449 0.97 -14.69 7.43
CA ALA A 449 0.10 -15.87 7.48
C ALA A 449 -0.66 -16.16 6.18
N ARG A 450 -0.83 -15.14 5.34
CA ARG A 450 -1.57 -15.22 4.07
C ARG A 450 -0.65 -15.42 2.87
N LEU A 451 0.64 -15.10 3.01
CA LEU A 451 1.63 -15.34 1.96
C LEU A 451 1.67 -16.83 1.63
N GLN A 452 1.48 -17.14 0.36
CA GLN A 452 1.61 -18.47 -0.21
C GLN A 452 2.51 -18.38 -1.43
N VAL A 453 3.25 -19.45 -1.70
CA VAL A 453 4.07 -19.57 -2.90
C VAL A 453 3.42 -20.66 -3.74
N LYS A 454 2.68 -20.26 -4.79
CA LYS A 454 2.01 -21.22 -5.68
C LYS A 454 3.00 -21.77 -6.71
N LYS A 455 3.72 -20.87 -7.40
CA LYS A 455 4.72 -21.24 -8.41
C LYS A 455 6.02 -20.47 -8.20
N MET A 456 7.14 -21.18 -8.20
CA MET A 456 8.45 -20.54 -8.24
C MET A 456 8.95 -20.51 -9.68
N PRO A 457 9.17 -19.33 -10.29
CA PRO A 457 9.78 -19.25 -11.60
C PRO A 457 11.16 -19.94 -11.61
N PRO A 458 11.49 -20.75 -12.64
CA PRO A 458 12.72 -21.52 -12.66
C PRO A 458 13.95 -20.62 -12.56
N GLY A 459 14.84 -20.91 -11.61
CA GLY A 459 16.05 -20.12 -11.35
C GLY A 459 15.86 -18.91 -10.43
N PHE A 460 14.63 -18.55 -10.06
CA PHE A 460 14.34 -17.39 -9.21
C PHE A 460 14.90 -17.51 -7.79
N TRP A 461 15.08 -18.74 -7.28
CA TRP A 461 15.73 -18.97 -5.98
C TRP A 461 17.09 -18.24 -5.88
N LYS A 462 17.86 -18.14 -6.98
CA LYS A 462 19.12 -17.41 -7.01
C LYS A 462 18.92 -15.92 -6.73
N THR A 463 17.91 -15.31 -7.35
CA THR A 463 17.52 -13.91 -7.10
C THR A 463 17.09 -13.75 -5.65
N ALA A 464 16.20 -14.60 -5.14
CA ALA A 464 15.69 -14.53 -3.78
C ALA A 464 16.80 -14.67 -2.72
N LEU A 465 17.76 -15.58 -2.93
CA LEU A 465 18.91 -15.75 -2.05
C LEU A 465 19.83 -14.52 -2.11
N LEU A 466 20.18 -14.07 -3.32
CA LEU A 466 21.13 -12.97 -3.50
C LEU A 466 20.57 -11.63 -3.00
N ILE A 467 19.28 -11.35 -3.22
CA ILE A 467 18.63 -10.15 -2.69
C ILE A 467 18.52 -10.21 -1.18
N THR A 468 18.22 -11.38 -0.59
CA THR A 468 18.17 -11.53 0.86
C THR A 468 19.55 -11.36 1.49
N PHE A 469 20.58 -11.97 0.91
CA PHE A 469 21.97 -11.80 1.35
C PHE A 469 22.41 -10.34 1.23
N THR A 470 22.11 -9.69 0.11
CA THR A 470 22.46 -8.29 -0.10
C THR A 470 21.74 -7.40 0.91
N ARG A 471 20.46 -7.65 1.16
CA ARG A 471 19.62 -6.88 2.08
C ARG A 471 20.01 -7.03 3.54
N LEU A 472 20.29 -8.25 4.01
CA LEU A 472 20.49 -8.55 5.43
C LEU A 472 21.96 -8.73 5.82
N VAL A 473 22.89 -8.67 4.87
CA VAL A 473 24.34 -8.78 5.12
C VAL A 473 25.10 -7.64 4.49
N VAL A 474 25.05 -7.49 3.16
CA VAL A 474 25.87 -6.47 2.44
C VAL A 474 25.44 -5.05 2.79
N LEU A 475 24.14 -4.77 2.79
CA LEU A 475 23.57 -3.46 3.10
C LEU A 475 23.87 -3.03 4.55
N PRO A 476 23.73 -3.88 5.58
CA PRO A 476 24.21 -3.58 6.93
C PRO A 476 25.71 -3.32 7.03
N ILE A 477 26.54 -4.11 6.35
CA ILE A 477 28.01 -3.90 6.32
C ILE A 477 28.33 -2.53 5.74
N PHE A 478 27.67 -2.17 4.63
CA PHE A 478 27.77 -0.84 4.03
C PHE A 478 27.32 0.24 5.03
N GLY A 479 26.18 0.06 5.69
CA GLY A 479 25.68 0.96 6.72
C GLY A 479 26.65 1.17 7.89
N VAL A 480 27.27 0.10 8.39
CA VAL A 480 28.32 0.20 9.42
C VAL A 480 29.54 0.95 8.90
N GLY A 481 29.95 0.72 7.64
CA GLY A 481 31.03 1.46 7.00
C GLY A 481 30.75 2.96 6.90
N VAL A 482 29.57 3.34 6.37
CA VAL A 482 29.13 4.74 6.23
C VAL A 482 29.07 5.44 7.57
N THR A 483 28.41 4.83 8.56
CA THR A 483 28.26 5.42 9.89
C THR A 483 29.59 5.49 10.65
N THR A 484 30.51 4.55 10.44
CA THR A 484 31.88 4.64 10.97
C THR A 484 32.65 5.77 10.29
N GLY A 485 32.49 5.95 8.97
CA GLY A 485 33.06 7.09 8.24
C GLY A 485 32.57 8.43 8.78
N PHE A 486 31.26 8.59 8.99
CA PHE A 486 30.68 9.79 9.60
C PHE A 486 31.18 10.02 11.04
N ASN A 487 31.35 8.95 11.83
CA ASN A 487 31.93 9.04 13.16
C ASN A 487 33.38 9.56 13.12
N ASN A 488 34.22 8.98 12.25
CA ASN A 488 35.61 9.40 12.08
C ASN A 488 35.73 10.82 11.52
N GLY A 489 34.75 11.25 10.73
CA GLY A 489 34.62 12.64 10.26
C GLY A 489 34.04 13.61 11.29
N GLY A 490 33.71 13.17 12.52
CA GLY A 490 33.16 14.03 13.57
C GLY A 490 31.70 14.46 13.36
N TRP A 491 30.93 13.76 12.53
CA TRP A 491 29.54 14.14 12.22
C TRP A 491 28.62 13.92 13.43
N TYR A 492 28.75 12.79 14.13
CA TYR A 492 27.89 12.44 15.27
C TYR A 492 28.28 13.12 16.59
N GLY A 493 29.50 13.65 16.71
CA GLY A 493 30.01 14.15 17.99
C GLY A 493 29.93 13.05 19.06
N ASP A 494 29.37 13.38 20.22
CA ASP A 494 29.19 12.46 21.34
C ASP A 494 27.87 11.66 21.30
N ASP A 495 26.94 11.97 20.37
CA ASP A 495 25.63 11.32 20.28
C ASP A 495 25.74 9.96 19.56
N LYS A 496 25.99 8.91 20.36
CA LYS A 496 26.07 7.51 19.88
C LYS A 496 24.71 6.95 19.41
N LEU A 497 23.60 7.56 19.82
CA LEU A 497 22.26 7.06 19.53
C LEU A 497 21.90 7.23 18.05
N VAL A 498 22.22 8.37 17.43
CA VAL A 498 21.96 8.60 16.00
C VAL A 498 22.68 7.56 15.15
N ARG A 499 23.94 7.27 15.51
CA ARG A 499 24.75 6.25 14.86
C ARG A 499 24.11 4.87 15.01
N PHE A 500 23.65 4.52 16.22
CA PHE A 500 22.97 3.26 16.50
C PHE A 500 21.70 3.09 15.67
N VAL A 501 20.82 4.10 15.68
CA VAL A 501 19.56 4.08 14.91
C VAL A 501 19.87 3.99 13.41
N SER A 502 20.86 4.75 12.92
CA SER A 502 21.27 4.68 11.52
C SER A 502 21.67 3.26 11.12
N VAL A 503 22.51 2.58 11.90
CA VAL A 503 22.90 1.19 11.60
C VAL A 503 21.72 0.22 11.70
N LEU A 504 20.85 0.41 12.70
CA LEU A 504 19.64 -0.40 12.87
C LEU A 504 18.79 -0.38 11.58
N GLU A 505 18.61 0.79 10.95
CA GLU A 505 17.81 0.96 9.72
C GLU A 505 18.40 0.19 8.51
N PHE A 506 19.72 0.13 8.37
CA PHE A 506 20.36 -0.70 7.33
C PHE A 506 20.16 -2.20 7.56
N GLY A 507 19.83 -2.61 8.81
CA GLY A 507 19.61 -3.98 9.25
C GLY A 507 18.23 -4.57 8.95
N LEU A 508 17.29 -3.76 8.43
CA LEU A 508 15.87 -4.13 8.39
C LEU A 508 15.50 -4.88 7.10
N PRO A 509 14.56 -5.85 7.19
CA PRO A 509 14.02 -6.53 6.02
C PRO A 509 13.14 -5.57 5.22
N ASN A 510 12.58 -6.04 4.10
CA ASN A 510 11.68 -5.22 3.30
C ASN A 510 10.37 -4.92 4.04
N ALA A 511 9.75 -3.79 3.67
CA ALA A 511 8.41 -3.43 4.11
C ALA A 511 7.36 -4.43 3.63
N THR A 512 6.42 -4.80 4.52
CA THR A 512 5.26 -5.60 4.13
C THR A 512 4.21 -4.83 3.35
N SER A 513 4.28 -3.50 3.34
CA SER A 513 3.42 -2.66 2.49
C SER A 513 3.57 -2.99 1.00
N LEU A 514 4.72 -3.55 0.58
CA LEU A 514 4.92 -4.06 -0.77
C LEU A 514 3.90 -5.13 -1.19
N VAL A 515 3.38 -5.92 -0.23
CA VAL A 515 2.35 -6.94 -0.52
C VAL A 515 1.08 -6.26 -0.98
N TYR A 516 0.64 -5.20 -0.28
CA TYR A 516 -0.56 -4.47 -0.64
C TYR A 516 -0.38 -3.69 -1.95
N PHE A 517 0.78 -3.07 -2.19
CA PHE A 517 1.03 -2.41 -3.47
C PHE A 517 1.06 -3.38 -4.64
N THR A 518 1.62 -4.58 -4.45
CA THR A 518 1.64 -5.59 -5.52
C THR A 518 0.23 -6.14 -5.73
N ALA A 519 -0.52 -6.43 -4.66
CA ALA A 519 -1.91 -6.87 -4.74
C ALA A 519 -2.82 -5.85 -5.44
N PHE A 520 -2.61 -4.55 -5.21
CA PHE A 520 -3.35 -3.46 -5.84
C PHE A 520 -3.33 -3.50 -7.37
N TYR A 521 -2.19 -3.90 -7.96
CA TYR A 521 -2.02 -3.99 -9.40
C TYR A 521 -2.26 -5.40 -9.97
N THR A 522 -2.49 -6.40 -9.14
CA THR A 522 -2.60 -7.80 -9.58
C THR A 522 -4.02 -8.09 -10.06
N ASP A 523 -4.16 -8.71 -11.22
CA ASP A 523 -5.45 -9.18 -11.75
C ASP A 523 -6.06 -10.25 -10.80
N PRO A 524 -7.23 -10.02 -10.21
CA PRO A 524 -7.87 -10.99 -9.31
C PRO A 524 -8.45 -12.21 -10.02
N THR A 525 -8.57 -12.17 -11.36
CA THR A 525 -9.13 -13.26 -12.17
C THR A 525 -8.05 -14.19 -12.75
N SER A 526 -6.79 -13.76 -12.74
CA SER A 526 -5.66 -14.56 -13.20
C SER A 526 -5.38 -15.73 -12.25
N ASP A 527 -5.11 -16.91 -12.78
CA ASP A 527 -4.66 -18.06 -11.97
C ASP A 527 -3.15 -17.97 -11.62
N GLU A 528 -2.38 -17.12 -12.31
CA GLU A 528 -0.94 -16.98 -12.15
C GLU A 528 -0.54 -15.59 -11.64
N HIS A 529 -0.01 -15.54 -10.40
CA HIS A 529 0.39 -14.30 -9.71
C HIS A 529 1.91 -14.24 -9.51
N LEU A 530 2.67 -14.21 -10.62
CA LEU A 530 4.13 -14.27 -10.62
C LEU A 530 4.79 -13.25 -9.67
N GLN A 531 4.33 -11.99 -9.72
CA GLN A 531 4.87 -10.86 -8.97
C GLN A 531 4.65 -11.05 -7.46
N MET A 532 3.46 -11.54 -7.07
CA MET A 532 3.11 -11.84 -5.69
C MET A 532 3.91 -13.03 -5.15
N ASP A 533 4.05 -14.10 -5.92
CA ASP A 533 4.85 -15.27 -5.55
C ASP A 533 6.33 -14.89 -5.33
N CYS A 534 6.90 -14.09 -6.24
CA CYS A 534 8.29 -13.61 -6.13
C CYS A 534 8.51 -12.77 -4.86
N LEU A 535 7.58 -11.85 -4.58
CA LEU A 535 7.62 -11.01 -3.38
C LEU A 535 7.45 -11.85 -2.10
N ALA A 536 6.52 -12.80 -2.09
CA ALA A 536 6.25 -13.67 -0.96
C ALA A 536 7.50 -14.47 -0.56
N ILE A 537 8.21 -15.06 -1.54
CA ILE A 537 9.47 -15.79 -1.31
C ILE A 537 10.51 -14.87 -0.65
N CYS A 538 10.67 -13.65 -1.16
CA CYS A 538 11.64 -12.69 -0.62
C CYS A 538 11.30 -12.31 0.83
N LEU A 539 10.04 -11.97 1.11
CA LEU A 539 9.61 -11.60 2.46
C LEU A 539 9.77 -12.77 3.44
N ILE A 540 9.26 -13.96 3.11
CA ILE A 540 9.38 -15.12 4.01
C ILE A 540 10.85 -15.40 4.34
N THR A 541 11.72 -15.41 3.32
CA THR A 541 13.15 -15.69 3.51
C THR A 541 13.84 -14.63 4.37
N GLN A 542 13.56 -13.35 4.12
CA GLN A 542 14.16 -12.25 4.87
C GLN A 542 13.70 -12.24 6.34
N TYR A 543 12.40 -12.41 6.59
CA TYR A 543 11.87 -12.43 7.96
C TYR A 543 12.29 -13.68 8.73
N LEU A 544 12.66 -14.78 8.08
CA LEU A 544 13.29 -15.93 8.76
C LEU A 544 14.75 -15.65 9.13
N ILE A 545 15.52 -15.06 8.20
CA ILE A 545 16.95 -14.78 8.40
C ILE A 545 17.19 -13.62 9.38
N LEU A 546 16.27 -12.65 9.45
CA LEU A 546 16.34 -11.49 10.34
C LEU A 546 16.55 -11.88 11.82
N TRP A 547 15.98 -13.01 12.25
CA TRP A 547 16.13 -13.55 13.60
C TRP A 547 17.60 -13.66 14.02
N PHE A 548 18.48 -14.01 13.07
CA PHE A 548 19.91 -14.20 13.32
C PHE A 548 20.72 -12.94 12.96
N THR A 549 20.38 -12.28 11.85
CA THR A 549 21.21 -11.19 11.34
C THR A 549 21.10 -9.92 12.19
N LEU A 550 19.91 -9.58 12.71
CA LEU A 550 19.73 -8.35 13.47
C LEU A 550 20.45 -8.36 14.82
N PRO A 551 20.34 -9.42 15.67
CA PRO A 551 21.15 -9.51 16.89
C PRO A 551 22.65 -9.48 16.63
N PHE A 552 23.11 -10.15 15.56
CA PHE A 552 24.50 -10.15 15.19
C PHE A 552 24.98 -8.74 14.81
N LEU A 553 24.24 -8.05 13.94
CA LEU A 553 24.53 -6.68 13.53
C LEU A 553 24.62 -5.74 14.73
N ILE A 554 23.65 -5.82 15.65
CA ILE A 554 23.60 -4.95 16.82
C ILE A 554 24.74 -5.26 17.79
N THR A 555 25.03 -6.53 18.03
CA THR A 555 26.17 -6.94 18.86
C THR A 555 27.48 -6.44 18.28
N PHE A 556 27.70 -6.64 16.97
CA PHE A 556 28.88 -6.18 16.26
C PHE A 556 29.01 -4.65 16.32
N THR A 557 27.91 -3.93 16.12
CA THR A 557 27.90 -2.47 16.13
C THR A 557 28.29 -1.92 17.50
N LEU A 558 27.71 -2.45 18.58
CA LEU A 558 28.01 -1.98 19.92
C LEU A 558 29.45 -2.30 20.34
N LYS A 559 29.90 -3.54 20.11
CA LYS A 559 31.21 -4.00 20.56
C LYS A 559 32.37 -3.56 19.67
N VAL A 560 32.23 -3.71 18.36
CA VAL A 560 33.32 -3.49 17.41
C VAL A 560 33.26 -2.07 16.85
N SER A 561 32.10 -1.63 16.40
CA SER A 561 31.97 -0.33 15.72
C SER A 561 31.99 0.85 16.70
N MET A 562 31.33 0.72 17.86
CA MET A 562 31.22 1.77 18.88
C MET A 562 32.18 1.60 20.07
N GLY A 563 32.83 0.45 20.20
CA GLY A 563 33.80 0.17 21.27
C GLY A 563 33.20 0.19 22.68
N MET A 564 31.92 -0.15 22.83
CA MET A 564 31.21 -0.23 24.12
C MET A 564 31.40 -1.58 24.78
#